data_AF-A0A956DGW7-F1
#
_entry.id   AF-A0A956DGW7-F1
#
_cell.length_a   1.000
_cell.length_b   1.000
_cell.length_c   1.000
_cell.angle_alpha   90.00
_cell.angle_beta   90.00
_cell.angle_gamma   90.00
#
_symmetry.space_group_name_H-M   'P 1'
#
loop_
_entity.id
_entity.type
_entity.pdbx_description
1 polymer ?
#
loop_
_entity_poly.entity_id
_entity_poly.type
_entity_poly.pdbx_seq_one_letter_code
_entity_poly.pdbx_strand_id
1 'polypeptide(L)'
;MLLLVTSRLRQRGALPPALDEALPDPPLGTLRDLLASIDGPVWLAGGEPTLRPDLPELIAAAATDRGGVGLVTDGLALTRPEVVEPLVAAGLSQARLWIHAARADAHDWLVGRPGALRLTLRASKTLASFGVEQELEAVVTRPTMPYLVELVALALELGIGHLHLHRLPTQPADVALTPRFGLLEPHLEHIAWEARRAGLALDFHDFPRCVVGAAEDNRVEAPERIHTPWPSVVTHEPTVPGCGDCQDDDRTPCRGAPAGYVARFGRDEFPAEAIVPATRLRAVKARAEGAPAIVARPRAEALRVRFGGPARVACPICGDHDLALPHPEPTRAIRQRLVRAAHQGAGRLRVADGLSLSHPAAGAMLRECLLLFPEVEVAGEASGLATMEAADLYHLEGLTRVDAALYGPDAASHDAHVGREGAFEATHSGLARLHEATGVPIGLYAVVHDAETADAFRRAWAEGLLDGTPRFRWLAGRPAGEPRVEHPAGVFFGDDLDPSAPPSGSDLHAMLEARDG
;
A
#
# COMPACT_ATOMS: atom_id res chain seq x y z
N MET A 1 -21.46 -3.74 22.43
CA MET A 1 -21.87 -2.36 22.07
C MET A 1 -20.91 -1.40 22.73
N LEU A 2 -20.54 -0.31 22.05
CA LEU A 2 -19.54 0.64 22.54
C LEU A 2 -20.26 1.84 23.18
N LEU A 3 -19.90 2.25 24.39
CA LEU A 3 -20.38 3.47 25.03
C LEU A 3 -19.20 4.44 25.19
N LEU A 4 -19.31 5.62 24.59
CA LEU A 4 -18.29 6.66 24.72
C LEU A 4 -18.50 7.42 26.03
N VAL A 5 -17.52 7.34 26.92
CA VAL A 5 -17.63 7.87 28.30
C VAL A 5 -16.80 9.11 28.55
N THR A 6 -15.81 9.38 27.69
CA THR A 6 -14.94 10.55 27.78
C THR A 6 -14.40 10.92 26.40
N SER A 7 -14.15 12.20 26.16
CA SER A 7 -13.42 12.70 25.00
C SER A 7 -11.93 12.92 25.32
N ARG A 8 -11.57 12.90 26.61
CA ARG A 8 -10.23 13.27 27.08
C ARG A 8 -9.22 12.22 26.66
N LEU A 9 -8.15 12.67 26.03
CA LEU A 9 -6.98 11.86 25.77
C LEU A 9 -5.91 12.15 26.82
N ARG A 10 -5.11 11.13 27.13
CA ARG A 10 -3.96 11.32 28.03
C ARG A 10 -2.91 12.24 27.41
N GLN A 11 -2.75 12.13 26.09
CA GLN A 11 -1.88 12.97 25.28
C GLN A 11 -2.26 12.81 23.79
N ARG A 12 -1.77 13.72 22.94
CA ARG A 12 -1.89 13.60 21.49
C ARG A 12 -0.69 12.88 20.89
N GLY A 13 -0.97 12.01 19.93
CA GLY A 13 0.03 11.37 19.08
C GLY A 13 -0.09 11.79 17.62
N ALA A 14 0.51 10.98 16.73
CA ALA A 14 0.32 11.16 15.30
C ALA A 14 -1.08 10.74 14.83
N LEU A 15 -1.73 9.79 15.51
CA LEU A 15 -3.11 9.42 15.21
C LEU A 15 -4.05 10.58 15.53
N PRO A 16 -5.01 10.90 14.63
CA PRO A 16 -6.03 11.89 14.93
C PRO A 16 -6.90 11.41 16.10
N PRO A 17 -7.33 12.33 16.98
CA PRO A 17 -8.23 11.97 18.06
C PRO A 17 -9.57 11.51 17.48
N ALA A 18 -10.13 10.43 18.03
CA ALA A 18 -11.44 9.92 17.59
C ALA A 18 -12.60 10.88 17.95
N LEU A 19 -12.40 11.73 18.94
CA LEU A 19 -13.38 12.69 19.44
C LEU A 19 -12.75 14.08 19.55
N ASP A 20 -13.57 15.12 19.44
CA ASP A 20 -13.14 16.47 19.75
C ASP A 20 -12.83 16.58 21.26
N GLU A 21 -11.58 16.84 21.59
CA GLU A 21 -11.09 16.99 22.96
C GLU A 21 -11.69 18.20 23.69
N ALA A 22 -12.32 19.14 22.97
CA ALA A 22 -13.06 20.24 23.58
C ALA A 22 -14.42 19.80 24.16
N LEU A 23 -14.91 18.61 23.84
CA LEU A 23 -16.15 18.09 24.38
C LEU A 23 -15.99 17.84 25.89
N PRO A 24 -16.87 18.39 26.75
CA PRO A 24 -16.79 18.13 28.18
C PRO A 24 -17.19 16.69 28.50
N ASP A 25 -16.58 16.14 29.55
CA ASP A 25 -16.97 14.82 30.05
C ASP A 25 -18.43 14.83 30.52
N PRO A 26 -19.23 13.84 30.10
CA PRO A 26 -20.62 13.72 30.51
C PRO A 26 -20.70 13.40 32.01
N PRO A 27 -21.69 13.96 32.73
CA PRO A 27 -21.98 13.57 34.11
C PRO A 27 -22.29 12.08 34.23
N LEU A 28 -21.95 11.48 35.38
CA LEU A 28 -22.22 10.06 35.65
C LEU A 28 -23.70 9.67 35.47
N GLY A 29 -24.62 10.55 35.86
CA GLY A 29 -26.07 10.33 35.69
C GLY A 29 -26.46 10.14 34.22
N THR A 30 -25.96 10.99 33.33
CA THR A 30 -26.22 10.89 31.88
C THR A 30 -25.69 9.57 31.30
N LEU A 31 -24.52 9.14 31.73
CA LEU A 31 -23.96 7.85 31.29
C LEU A 31 -24.76 6.66 31.82
N ARG A 32 -25.29 6.74 33.05
CA ARG A 32 -26.18 5.70 33.60
C ARG A 32 -27.50 5.62 32.85
N ASP A 33 -28.07 6.76 32.48
CA ASP A 33 -29.31 6.80 31.68
C ASP A 33 -29.08 6.17 30.30
N LEU A 34 -27.94 6.46 29.66
CA LEU A 34 -27.55 5.82 28.40
C LEU A 34 -27.31 4.32 28.58
N LEU A 35 -26.59 3.92 29.63
CA LEU A 35 -26.39 2.51 29.96
C LEU A 35 -27.73 1.80 30.09
N ALA A 36 -28.73 2.37 30.76
CA ALA A 36 -30.06 1.76 30.91
C ALA A 36 -30.77 1.52 29.57
N SER A 37 -30.41 2.24 28.50
CA SER A 37 -30.95 2.05 27.14
C SER A 37 -30.23 0.98 26.32
N ILE A 38 -29.13 0.40 26.83
CA ILE A 38 -28.31 -0.58 26.12
C ILE A 38 -28.67 -2.00 26.55
N ASP A 39 -29.06 -2.81 25.56
CA ASP A 39 -29.33 -4.23 25.71
C ASP A 39 -28.10 -5.07 25.31
N GLY A 40 -27.53 -5.82 26.26
CA GLY A 40 -26.39 -6.73 26.03
C GLY A 40 -25.02 -6.16 26.46
N PRO A 41 -23.91 -6.83 26.07
CA PRO A 41 -22.57 -6.50 26.56
C PRO A 41 -22.11 -5.08 26.18
N VAL A 42 -21.51 -4.38 27.16
CA VAL A 42 -21.05 -2.99 27.01
C VAL A 42 -19.53 -2.90 27.09
N TRP A 43 -18.95 -2.17 26.16
CA TRP A 43 -17.56 -1.76 26.13
C TRP A 43 -17.49 -0.25 26.40
N LEU A 44 -16.81 0.14 27.47
CA LEU A 44 -16.58 1.56 27.79
C LEU A 44 -15.36 2.06 27.00
N ALA A 45 -15.54 3.12 26.22
CA ALA A 45 -14.52 3.66 25.32
C ALA A 45 -14.62 5.19 25.19
N GLY A 46 -13.97 5.77 24.19
CA GLY A 46 -13.93 7.21 23.94
C GLY A 46 -12.50 7.68 23.68
N GLY A 47 -12.07 8.71 24.41
CA GLY A 47 -10.66 9.03 24.57
C GLY A 47 -9.98 7.96 25.44
N GLU A 48 -9.68 8.28 26.69
CA GLU A 48 -9.10 7.32 27.64
C GLU A 48 -9.96 7.20 28.91
N PRO A 49 -10.82 6.17 29.02
CA PRO A 49 -11.76 6.04 30.13
C PRO A 49 -11.09 6.01 31.52
N THR A 50 -9.86 5.54 31.64
CA THR A 50 -9.12 5.52 32.93
C THR A 50 -8.77 6.91 33.47
N LEU A 51 -9.04 7.98 32.71
CA LEU A 51 -8.96 9.36 33.20
C LEU A 51 -10.19 9.79 34.01
N ARG A 52 -11.25 8.99 34.01
CA ARG A 52 -12.46 9.25 34.79
C ARG A 52 -12.29 8.77 36.24
N PRO A 53 -12.43 9.66 37.24
CA PRO A 53 -12.36 9.25 38.64
C PRO A 53 -13.56 8.39 39.05
N ASP A 54 -14.69 8.50 38.34
CA ASP A 54 -15.93 7.77 38.57
C ASP A 54 -16.06 6.50 37.69
N LEU A 55 -14.94 6.03 37.11
CA LEU A 55 -14.93 4.83 36.28
C LEU A 55 -15.39 3.57 37.03
N PRO A 56 -14.96 3.29 38.29
CA PRO A 56 -15.45 2.13 39.03
C PRO A 56 -16.98 2.13 39.20
N GLU A 57 -17.60 3.27 39.50
CA GLU A 57 -19.04 3.42 39.63
C GLU A 57 -19.78 3.19 38.30
N LEU A 58 -19.13 3.53 37.18
CA LEU A 58 -19.68 3.31 35.85
C LEU A 58 -19.59 1.84 35.43
N ILE A 59 -18.47 1.17 35.73
CA ILE A 59 -18.31 -0.27 35.53
C ILE A 59 -19.36 -1.03 36.34
N ALA A 60 -19.54 -0.68 37.63
CA ALA A 60 -20.55 -1.30 38.48
C ALA A 60 -21.97 -1.13 37.95
N ALA A 61 -22.29 0.04 37.37
CA ALA A 61 -23.58 0.29 36.73
C ALA A 61 -23.77 -0.47 35.41
N ALA A 62 -22.68 -0.79 34.70
CA ALA A 62 -22.73 -1.53 33.46
C ALA A 62 -22.77 -3.06 33.67
N ALA A 63 -22.20 -3.55 34.78
CA ALA A 63 -22.02 -4.97 35.07
C ALA A 63 -23.32 -5.71 35.44
N THR A 64 -24.39 -4.99 35.80
CA THR A 64 -25.67 -5.62 36.15
C THR A 64 -26.34 -6.24 34.91
N ASP A 65 -26.61 -7.55 34.96
CA ASP A 65 -27.42 -8.34 34.02
C ASP A 65 -26.90 -8.53 32.58
N ARG A 66 -25.65 -8.13 32.27
CA ARG A 66 -25.14 -8.08 30.88
C ARG A 66 -24.00 -9.03 30.52
N GLY A 67 -23.57 -9.90 31.44
CA GLY A 67 -22.53 -10.90 31.16
C GLY A 67 -21.10 -10.34 31.16
N GLY A 68 -20.86 -9.21 31.84
CA GLY A 68 -19.54 -8.58 31.98
C GLY A 68 -19.45 -7.20 31.33
N VAL A 69 -18.41 -6.45 31.70
CA VAL A 69 -18.10 -5.12 31.13
C VAL A 69 -16.72 -5.15 30.52
N GLY A 70 -16.63 -4.65 29.30
CA GLY A 70 -15.37 -4.44 28.60
C GLY A 70 -14.87 -3.00 28.73
N LEU A 71 -13.55 -2.84 28.68
CA LEU A 71 -12.88 -1.54 28.67
C LEU A 71 -11.97 -1.44 27.45
N VAL A 72 -12.16 -0.43 26.60
CA VAL A 72 -11.24 -0.09 25.51
C VAL A 72 -10.29 1.01 26.00
N THR A 73 -8.97 0.76 25.98
CA THR A 73 -8.01 1.62 26.69
C THR A 73 -6.59 1.57 26.10
N ASP A 74 -5.83 2.66 26.33
CA ASP A 74 -4.38 2.75 26.12
C ASP A 74 -3.58 1.85 27.08
N GLY A 75 -4.21 1.40 28.17
CA GLY A 75 -3.63 0.54 29.20
C GLY A 75 -2.62 1.24 30.12
N LEU A 76 -2.25 2.50 29.88
CA LEU A 76 -1.13 3.16 30.57
C LEU A 76 -1.38 3.33 32.07
N ALA A 77 -2.63 3.50 32.49
CA ALA A 77 -3.00 3.55 33.91
C ALA A 77 -3.03 2.18 34.60
N LEU A 78 -3.14 1.08 33.83
CA LEU A 78 -3.45 -0.26 34.33
C LEU A 78 -2.20 -1.10 34.60
N THR A 79 -1.04 -0.46 34.79
CA THR A 79 0.27 -1.11 35.00
C THR A 79 0.52 -1.58 36.43
N ARG A 80 -0.41 -1.27 37.34
CA ARG A 80 -0.29 -1.38 38.80
C ARG A 80 -1.53 -2.10 39.35
N PRO A 81 -1.38 -3.20 40.12
CA PRO A 81 -2.50 -3.96 40.68
C PRO A 81 -3.54 -3.11 41.43
N GLU A 82 -3.09 -2.12 42.21
CA GLU A 82 -3.95 -1.22 42.99
C GLU A 82 -4.88 -0.33 42.16
N VAL A 83 -4.62 -0.19 40.85
CA VAL A 83 -5.52 0.50 39.91
C VAL A 83 -6.51 -0.49 39.30
N VAL A 84 -6.08 -1.73 39.05
CA VAL A 84 -6.90 -2.77 38.40
C VAL A 84 -7.89 -3.41 39.37
N GLU A 85 -7.45 -3.69 40.60
CA GLU A 85 -8.25 -4.33 41.65
C GLU A 85 -9.63 -3.68 41.86
N PRO A 86 -9.77 -2.36 42.05
CA PRO A 86 -11.08 -1.74 42.22
C PRO A 86 -11.96 -1.82 40.96
N LEU A 87 -11.38 -1.86 39.76
CA LEU A 87 -12.14 -1.99 38.51
C LEU A 87 -12.70 -3.41 38.36
N VAL A 88 -11.89 -4.42 38.69
CA VAL A 88 -12.32 -5.83 38.70
C VAL A 88 -13.37 -6.07 39.79
N ALA A 89 -13.18 -5.50 40.99
CA ALA A 89 -14.17 -5.55 42.05
C ALA A 89 -15.51 -4.88 41.65
N ALA A 90 -15.46 -3.87 40.78
CA ALA A 90 -16.65 -3.24 40.20
C ALA A 90 -17.31 -4.07 39.08
N GLY A 91 -16.67 -5.14 38.60
CA GLY A 91 -17.21 -6.03 37.57
C GLY A 91 -16.54 -5.94 36.20
N LEU A 92 -15.36 -5.32 36.09
CA LEU A 92 -14.56 -5.37 34.86
C LEU A 92 -14.13 -6.81 34.58
N SER A 93 -14.48 -7.33 33.41
CA SER A 93 -14.18 -8.71 33.01
C SER A 93 -13.37 -8.80 31.73
N GLN A 94 -13.39 -7.77 30.88
CA GLN A 94 -12.73 -7.77 29.58
C GLN A 94 -11.99 -6.45 29.33
N ALA A 95 -10.90 -6.50 28.57
CA ALA A 95 -10.15 -5.32 28.16
C ALA A 95 -9.67 -5.44 26.71
N ARG A 96 -9.84 -4.36 25.95
CA ARG A 96 -9.31 -4.16 24.61
C ARG A 96 -8.17 -3.17 24.68
N LEU A 97 -6.97 -3.64 24.37
CA LEU A 97 -5.76 -2.84 24.46
C LEU A 97 -5.38 -2.30 23.09
N TRP A 98 -5.27 -0.98 22.99
CA TRP A 98 -4.73 -0.33 21.79
C TRP A 98 -3.24 -0.62 21.65
N ILE A 99 -2.87 -1.45 20.67
CA ILE A 99 -1.49 -1.70 20.26
C ILE A 99 -1.39 -1.59 18.73
N HIS A 100 -1.13 -0.39 18.24
CA HIS A 100 -1.11 -0.09 16.80
C HIS A 100 0.05 -0.72 16.00
N ALA A 101 1.11 -1.17 16.68
CA ALA A 101 2.26 -1.85 16.10
C ALA A 101 2.99 -2.67 17.17
N ALA A 102 3.58 -3.80 16.80
CA ALA A 102 4.43 -4.58 17.70
C ALA A 102 5.81 -3.94 17.93
N ARG A 103 6.14 -2.90 17.15
CA ARG A 103 7.40 -2.15 17.25
C ARG A 103 7.22 -0.91 18.11
N ALA A 104 8.12 -0.73 19.08
CA ALA A 104 8.03 0.35 20.05
C ALA A 104 8.11 1.73 19.40
N ASP A 105 9.05 1.94 18.48
CA ASP A 105 9.21 3.20 17.75
C ASP A 105 7.93 3.60 16.99
N ALA A 106 7.30 2.66 16.29
CA ALA A 106 6.08 2.90 15.54
C ALA A 106 4.87 3.13 16.46
N HIS A 107 4.64 2.28 17.45
CA HIS A 107 3.53 2.42 18.38
C HIS A 107 3.63 3.72 19.19
N ASP A 108 4.80 3.96 19.79
CA ASP A 108 5.05 5.11 20.65
C ASP A 108 4.91 6.43 19.88
N TRP A 109 5.34 6.48 18.61
CA TRP A 109 5.14 7.64 17.74
C TRP A 109 3.66 7.87 17.42
N LEU A 110 2.92 6.81 17.08
CA LEU A 110 1.49 6.91 16.78
C LEU A 110 0.68 7.46 17.96
N VAL A 111 1.01 7.05 19.18
CA VAL A 111 0.31 7.48 20.40
C VAL A 111 0.94 8.69 21.12
N GLY A 112 2.07 9.19 20.61
CA GLY A 112 2.74 10.40 21.12
C GLY A 112 3.49 10.23 22.44
N ARG A 113 3.92 9.02 22.80
CA ARG A 113 4.68 8.78 24.05
C ARG A 113 5.73 7.70 23.93
N PRO A 114 7.01 8.06 24.12
CA PRO A 114 8.08 7.11 24.31
C PRO A 114 7.80 6.16 25.49
N GLY A 115 7.96 4.86 25.24
CA GLY A 115 7.74 3.77 26.18
C GLY A 115 6.27 3.41 26.39
N ALA A 116 5.33 3.89 25.57
CA ALA A 116 3.91 3.54 25.67
C ALA A 116 3.69 2.04 25.47
N LEU A 117 4.27 1.44 24.42
CA LEU A 117 4.13 0.00 24.16
C LEU A 117 4.57 -0.82 25.38
N ARG A 118 5.74 -0.50 25.97
CA ARG A 118 6.24 -1.18 27.17
C ARG A 118 5.27 -1.09 28.35
N LEU A 119 4.61 0.04 28.53
CA LEU A 119 3.61 0.24 29.59
C LEU A 119 2.34 -0.56 29.29
N THR A 120 1.84 -0.54 28.06
CA THR A 120 0.67 -1.32 27.65
C THR A 120 0.92 -2.83 27.78
N LEU A 121 2.12 -3.32 27.45
CA LEU A 121 2.49 -4.73 27.71
C LEU A 121 2.54 -5.07 29.20
N ARG A 122 2.97 -4.13 30.05
CA ARG A 122 2.91 -4.30 31.51
C ARG A 122 1.47 -4.30 32.01
N ALA A 123 0.62 -3.47 31.43
CA ALA A 123 -0.81 -3.43 31.74
C ALA A 123 -1.49 -4.74 31.38
N SER A 124 -1.20 -5.29 30.20
CA SER A 124 -1.68 -6.61 29.77
C SER A 124 -1.36 -7.71 30.78
N LYS A 125 -0.11 -7.76 31.27
CA LYS A 125 0.30 -8.70 32.33
C LYS A 125 -0.43 -8.47 33.65
N THR A 126 -0.67 -7.21 34.00
CA THR A 126 -1.40 -6.87 35.23
C THR A 126 -2.84 -7.33 35.13
N LEU A 127 -3.54 -6.99 34.04
CA LEU A 127 -4.91 -7.43 33.75
C LEU A 127 -5.04 -8.96 33.76
N ALA A 128 -4.10 -9.66 33.11
CA ALA A 128 -4.06 -11.12 33.11
C ALA A 128 -3.95 -11.72 34.52
N SER A 129 -3.19 -11.09 35.42
CA SER A 129 -3.05 -11.56 36.81
C SER A 129 -4.34 -11.47 37.64
N PHE A 130 -5.32 -10.68 37.19
CA PHE A 130 -6.65 -10.59 37.76
C PHE A 130 -7.70 -11.40 36.98
N GLY A 131 -7.30 -12.16 35.96
CA GLY A 131 -8.21 -12.96 35.14
C GLY A 131 -9.09 -12.15 34.18
N VAL A 132 -8.70 -10.91 33.86
CA VAL A 132 -9.39 -10.09 32.85
C VAL A 132 -9.06 -10.64 31.45
N GLU A 133 -10.10 -11.00 30.70
CA GLU A 133 -9.97 -11.45 29.30
C GLU A 133 -9.53 -10.28 28.42
N GLN A 134 -8.67 -10.55 27.45
CA GLN A 134 -8.03 -9.51 26.65
C GLN A 134 -8.18 -9.73 25.16
N GLU A 135 -8.38 -8.63 24.45
CA GLU A 135 -8.35 -8.53 22.99
C GLU A 135 -7.40 -7.39 22.59
N LEU A 136 -6.81 -7.46 21.39
CA LEU A 136 -5.91 -6.43 20.87
C LEU A 136 -6.64 -5.60 19.81
N GLU A 137 -6.53 -4.28 19.87
CA GLU A 137 -7.02 -3.38 18.81
C GLU A 137 -5.86 -2.61 18.17
N ALA A 138 -5.93 -2.44 16.84
CA ALA A 138 -4.96 -1.66 16.09
C ALA A 138 -5.60 -0.86 14.96
N VAL A 139 -5.35 0.45 14.94
CA VAL A 139 -5.60 1.29 13.75
C VAL A 139 -4.53 1.04 12.70
N VAL A 140 -4.96 0.67 11.49
CA VAL A 140 -4.08 0.44 10.36
C VAL A 140 -3.70 1.77 9.70
N THR A 141 -2.41 2.06 9.66
CA THR A 141 -1.86 3.28 9.05
C THR A 141 -0.87 2.95 7.93
N ARG A 142 -0.59 3.91 7.05
CA ARG A 142 0.38 3.75 5.97
C ARG A 142 1.77 3.34 6.48
N PRO A 143 2.33 3.92 7.56
CA PRO A 143 3.61 3.47 8.10
C PRO A 143 3.58 2.07 8.75
N THR A 144 2.44 1.64 9.29
CA THR A 144 2.34 0.36 10.03
C THR A 144 1.79 -0.81 9.21
N MET A 145 1.12 -0.56 8.08
CA MET A 145 0.56 -1.61 7.23
C MET A 145 1.57 -2.68 6.79
N PRO A 146 2.88 -2.40 6.59
CA PRO A 146 3.84 -3.44 6.24
C PRO A 146 4.10 -4.45 7.36
N TYR A 147 3.82 -4.09 8.61
CA TYR A 147 4.20 -4.84 9.81
C TYR A 147 3.01 -5.48 10.52
N LEU A 148 1.83 -5.51 9.89
CA LEU A 148 0.59 -6.03 10.51
C LEU A 148 0.74 -7.47 11.01
N VAL A 149 1.50 -8.32 10.32
CA VAL A 149 1.75 -9.71 10.74
C VAL A 149 2.44 -9.80 12.11
N GLU A 150 3.25 -8.80 12.48
CA GLU A 150 3.93 -8.78 13.79
C GLU A 150 2.93 -8.66 14.96
N LEU A 151 1.73 -8.11 14.72
CA LEU A 151 0.66 -8.06 15.72
C LEU A 151 0.09 -9.45 16.04
N VAL A 152 0.08 -10.38 15.08
CA VAL A 152 -0.35 -11.76 15.33
C VAL A 152 0.64 -12.43 16.27
N ALA A 153 1.94 -12.30 16.00
CA ALA A 153 2.98 -12.84 16.87
C ALA A 153 2.88 -12.26 18.29
N LEU A 154 2.71 -10.94 18.41
CA LEU A 154 2.55 -10.27 19.69
C LEU A 154 1.31 -10.75 20.45
N ALA A 155 0.16 -10.89 19.77
CA ALA A 155 -1.07 -11.38 20.41
C ALA A 155 -0.86 -12.78 21.01
N LEU A 156 -0.22 -13.69 20.26
CA LEU A 156 0.10 -15.03 20.74
C LEU A 156 1.07 -15.02 21.92
N GLU A 157 2.10 -14.17 21.89
CA GLU A 157 3.04 -14.01 23.02
C GLU A 157 2.35 -13.53 24.31
N LEU A 158 1.29 -12.72 24.17
CA LEU A 158 0.48 -12.25 25.28
C LEU A 158 -0.61 -13.25 25.71
N GLY A 159 -0.81 -14.34 24.96
CA GLY A 159 -1.92 -15.28 25.18
C GLY A 159 -3.29 -14.72 24.79
N ILE A 160 -3.32 -13.71 23.92
CA ILE A 160 -4.53 -13.06 23.42
C ILE A 160 -5.01 -13.80 22.17
N GLY A 161 -6.29 -14.18 22.16
CA GLY A 161 -6.91 -14.97 21.10
C GLY A 161 -7.62 -14.16 20.01
N HIS A 162 -7.72 -12.84 20.16
CA HIS A 162 -8.54 -11.99 19.30
C HIS A 162 -7.84 -10.67 18.95
N LEU A 163 -7.81 -10.33 17.67
CA LEU A 163 -7.24 -9.11 17.11
C LEU A 163 -8.27 -8.37 16.26
N HIS A 164 -8.46 -7.08 16.55
CA HIS A 164 -9.30 -6.17 15.79
C HIS A 164 -8.43 -5.17 15.02
N LEU A 165 -8.62 -5.09 13.71
CA LEU A 165 -8.00 -4.08 12.87
C LEU A 165 -9.03 -3.04 12.46
N HIS A 166 -8.74 -1.77 12.72
CA HIS A 166 -9.59 -0.64 12.38
C HIS A 166 -8.98 0.14 11.21
N ARG A 167 -9.80 0.48 10.22
CA ARG A 167 -9.39 1.42 9.18
C ARG A 167 -9.29 2.83 9.76
N LEU A 168 -8.21 3.55 9.45
CA LEU A 168 -8.13 5.00 9.70
C LEU A 168 -9.09 5.77 8.77
N PRO A 169 -10.04 6.57 9.30
CA PRO A 169 -10.86 7.48 8.50
C PRO A 169 -10.01 8.49 7.75
N THR A 170 -10.34 8.77 6.48
CA THR A 170 -9.53 9.66 5.65
C THR A 170 -10.01 11.10 5.80
N GLN A 171 -9.27 11.90 6.55
CA GLN A 171 -9.50 13.34 6.65
C GLN A 171 -8.37 14.11 5.97
N PRO A 172 -8.59 15.38 5.57
CA PRO A 172 -7.54 16.19 4.92
C PRO A 172 -6.23 16.28 5.71
N ALA A 173 -6.28 16.28 7.04
CA ALA A 173 -5.11 16.32 7.91
C ALA A 173 -4.35 14.97 7.99
N ASP A 174 -5.03 13.85 7.72
CA ASP A 174 -4.55 12.49 8.02
C ASP A 174 -4.09 11.73 6.77
N VAL A 175 -3.99 12.42 5.64
CA VAL A 175 -3.62 11.86 4.33
C VAL A 175 -2.28 11.12 4.40
N ALA A 176 -1.31 11.64 5.16
CA ALA A 176 0.01 11.02 5.29
C ALA A 176 -0.05 9.65 6.00
N LEU A 177 -1.02 9.47 6.89
CA LEU A 177 -1.24 8.24 7.64
C LEU A 177 -2.21 7.29 6.95
N THR A 178 -3.02 7.76 6.00
CA THR A 178 -4.04 6.93 5.35
C THR A 178 -3.39 5.95 4.35
N PRO A 179 -3.56 4.62 4.51
CA PRO A 179 -3.09 3.65 3.53
C PRO A 179 -3.80 3.81 2.18
N ARG A 180 -3.08 3.63 1.07
CA ARG A 180 -3.73 3.35 -0.23
C ARG A 180 -4.24 1.92 -0.21
N PHE A 181 -5.52 1.72 -0.52
CA PHE A 181 -6.15 0.39 -0.46
C PHE A 181 -5.49 -0.63 -1.40
N GLY A 182 -5.02 -0.23 -2.58
CA GLY A 182 -4.29 -1.14 -3.47
C GLY A 182 -2.98 -1.64 -2.88
N LEU A 183 -2.33 -0.85 -2.01
CA LEU A 183 -1.12 -1.28 -1.28
C LEU A 183 -1.48 -2.08 -0.02
N LEU A 184 -2.56 -1.70 0.66
CA LEU A 184 -2.96 -2.30 1.92
C LEU A 184 -3.49 -3.73 1.76
N GLU A 185 -4.30 -3.99 0.73
CA GLU A 185 -5.02 -5.25 0.57
C GLU A 185 -4.13 -6.51 0.67
N PRO A 186 -2.95 -6.59 0.00
CA PRO A 186 -2.07 -7.75 0.19
C PRO A 186 -1.53 -7.92 1.61
N HIS A 187 -1.38 -6.84 2.40
CA HIS A 187 -1.02 -6.96 3.81
C HIS A 187 -2.17 -7.49 4.66
N LEU A 188 -3.42 -7.11 4.35
CA LEU A 188 -4.62 -7.67 4.99
C LEU A 188 -4.77 -9.16 4.67
N GLU A 189 -4.54 -9.57 3.42
CA GLU A 189 -4.52 -10.98 3.01
C GLU A 189 -3.44 -11.77 3.77
N HIS A 190 -2.25 -11.19 3.94
CA HIS A 190 -1.14 -11.84 4.65
C HIS A 190 -1.44 -12.02 6.15
N ILE A 191 -1.86 -10.96 6.86
CA ILE A 191 -2.20 -11.10 8.29
C ILE A 191 -3.38 -12.05 8.52
N ALA A 192 -4.39 -12.03 7.65
CA ALA A 192 -5.50 -12.99 7.69
C ALA A 192 -5.04 -14.44 7.58
N TRP A 193 -4.12 -14.72 6.67
CA TRP A 193 -3.56 -16.06 6.53
C TRP A 193 -2.78 -16.49 7.77
N GLU A 194 -1.95 -15.61 8.34
CA GLU A 194 -1.18 -15.92 9.54
C GLU A 194 -2.06 -16.07 10.79
N ALA A 195 -3.05 -15.20 10.98
CA ALA A 195 -4.01 -15.31 12.08
C ALA A 195 -4.75 -16.66 12.04
N ARG A 196 -5.24 -17.06 10.86
CA ARG A 196 -5.90 -18.36 10.66
C ARG A 196 -4.97 -19.54 10.96
N ARG A 197 -3.72 -19.49 10.50
CA ARG A 197 -2.72 -20.53 10.79
C ARG A 197 -2.42 -20.66 12.28
N ALA A 198 -2.45 -19.55 13.00
CA ALA A 198 -2.22 -19.49 14.43
C ALA A 198 -3.48 -19.80 15.27
N GLY A 199 -4.66 -19.90 14.67
CA GLY A 199 -5.93 -20.03 15.40
C GLY A 199 -6.35 -18.75 16.13
N LEU A 200 -5.85 -17.60 15.71
CA LEU A 200 -6.21 -16.27 16.23
C LEU A 200 -7.47 -15.76 15.51
N ALA A 201 -8.47 -15.30 16.25
CA ALA A 201 -9.60 -14.58 15.67
C ALA A 201 -9.15 -13.20 15.16
N LEU A 202 -9.58 -12.83 13.96
CA LEU A 202 -9.23 -11.57 13.31
C LEU A 202 -10.50 -10.89 12.77
N ASP A 203 -10.73 -9.67 13.24
CA ASP A 203 -11.85 -8.84 12.83
C ASP A 203 -11.36 -7.60 12.05
N PHE A 204 -12.02 -7.31 10.93
CA PHE A 204 -11.79 -6.08 10.16
C PHE A 204 -12.94 -5.10 10.37
N HIS A 205 -12.63 -3.95 10.97
CA HIS A 205 -13.56 -2.87 11.29
C HIS A 205 -13.42 -1.70 10.32
N ASP A 206 -14.57 -1.22 9.83
CA ASP A 206 -14.69 -0.06 8.92
C ASP A 206 -13.97 -0.20 7.57
N PHE A 207 -13.61 -1.42 7.16
CA PHE A 207 -13.06 -1.69 5.83
C PHE A 207 -14.17 -1.96 4.82
N PRO A 208 -14.14 -1.32 3.63
CA PRO A 208 -14.99 -1.74 2.52
C PRO A 208 -14.65 -3.20 2.14
N ARG A 209 -15.67 -4.04 1.93
CA ARG A 209 -15.46 -5.47 1.63
C ARG A 209 -14.57 -5.70 0.40
N CYS A 210 -14.69 -4.84 -0.60
CA CYS A 210 -13.86 -4.94 -1.79
C CYS A 210 -12.37 -4.77 -1.49
N VAL A 211 -11.99 -4.08 -0.41
CA VAL A 211 -10.61 -3.79 -0.01
C VAL A 211 -9.98 -4.92 0.81
N VAL A 212 -10.76 -5.69 1.58
CA VAL A 212 -10.20 -6.81 2.36
C VAL A 212 -9.78 -8.00 1.47
N GLY A 213 -10.09 -7.97 0.18
CA GLY A 213 -9.52 -8.93 -0.78
C GLY A 213 -9.91 -10.38 -0.46
N ALA A 214 -8.94 -11.28 -0.51
CA ALA A 214 -9.10 -12.68 -0.10
C ALA A 214 -9.19 -12.88 1.43
N ALA A 215 -9.04 -11.83 2.24
CA ALA A 215 -9.21 -11.89 3.70
C ALA A 215 -10.68 -11.95 4.14
N GLU A 216 -11.65 -11.91 3.21
CA GLU A 216 -13.09 -11.89 3.50
C GLU A 216 -13.64 -13.16 4.18
N ASP A 217 -12.88 -14.25 4.20
CA ASP A 217 -13.21 -15.44 4.98
C ASP A 217 -13.06 -15.20 6.50
N ASN A 218 -12.40 -14.10 6.89
CA ASN A 218 -12.39 -13.60 8.26
C ASN A 218 -13.59 -12.69 8.50
N ARG A 219 -13.81 -12.34 9.77
CA ARG A 219 -14.95 -11.55 10.19
C ARG A 219 -14.77 -10.10 9.74
N VAL A 220 -15.42 -9.74 8.64
CA VAL A 220 -15.66 -8.34 8.29
C VAL A 220 -16.84 -7.90 9.13
N GLU A 221 -16.55 -7.24 10.24
CA GLU A 221 -17.55 -6.96 11.25
C GLU A 221 -18.52 -5.88 10.80
N ALA A 222 -19.76 -6.02 11.28
CA ALA A 222 -20.67 -4.90 11.25
C ALA A 222 -20.03 -3.74 12.02
N PRO A 223 -20.21 -2.50 11.55
CA PRO A 223 -19.79 -1.34 12.30
C PRO A 223 -20.30 -1.42 13.73
N GLU A 224 -19.42 -1.18 14.69
CA GLU A 224 -19.79 -1.24 16.09
C GLU A 224 -20.96 -0.30 16.37
N ARG A 225 -21.92 -0.76 17.17
CA ARG A 225 -23.00 0.11 17.65
C ARG A 225 -22.44 1.02 18.73
N ILE A 226 -22.18 2.27 18.36
CA ILE A 226 -21.64 3.30 19.22
C ILE A 226 -22.77 4.12 19.85
N HIS A 227 -22.80 4.13 21.17
CA HIS A 227 -23.65 4.99 22.00
C HIS A 227 -22.82 6.16 22.49
N THR A 228 -23.31 7.38 22.26
CA THR A 228 -22.60 8.62 22.60
C THR A 228 -23.53 9.59 23.34
N PRO A 229 -23.04 10.25 24.39
CA PRO A 229 -23.76 11.33 25.06
C PRO A 229 -23.69 12.66 24.29
N TRP A 230 -22.85 12.75 23.26
CA TRP A 230 -22.68 13.95 22.45
C TRP A 230 -23.45 13.83 21.12
N PRO A 231 -24.51 14.63 20.90
CA PRO A 231 -25.29 14.57 19.67
C PRO A 231 -24.50 14.98 18.42
N SER A 232 -23.41 15.74 18.58
CA SER A 232 -22.54 16.19 17.49
C SER A 232 -21.54 15.13 17.01
N VAL A 233 -21.36 14.04 17.77
CA VAL A 233 -20.42 12.97 17.41
C VAL A 233 -21.01 12.15 16.28
N VAL A 234 -20.35 12.20 15.13
CA VAL A 234 -20.69 11.37 13.98
C VAL A 234 -20.04 10.00 14.19
N THR A 235 -20.87 8.95 14.27
CA THR A 235 -20.43 7.58 14.57
C THR A 235 -20.13 6.74 13.32
N HIS A 236 -20.27 7.32 12.13
CA HIS A 236 -20.00 6.64 10.86
C HIS A 236 -19.50 7.60 9.78
N GLU A 237 -18.56 7.16 8.95
CA GLU A 237 -18.13 7.94 7.79
C GLU A 237 -19.21 7.84 6.68
N PRO A 238 -19.58 8.96 6.03
CA PRO A 238 -20.43 8.94 4.84
C PRO A 238 -19.78 8.13 3.71
N THR A 239 -20.59 7.54 2.83
CA THR A 239 -20.11 6.79 1.67
C THR A 239 -20.62 7.36 0.35
N VAL A 240 -19.88 7.16 -0.74
CA VAL A 240 -20.29 7.64 -2.07
C VAL A 240 -21.26 6.67 -2.78
N PRO A 241 -22.13 7.16 -3.69
CA PRO A 241 -23.03 6.32 -4.48
C PRO A 241 -22.28 5.29 -5.33
N GLY A 242 -22.95 4.22 -5.78
CA GLY A 242 -22.36 3.16 -6.62
C GLY A 242 -21.78 1.97 -5.82
N CYS A 243 -22.21 1.82 -4.57
CA CYS A 243 -22.04 0.61 -3.76
C CYS A 243 -23.39 -0.10 -3.48
N GLY A 244 -24.52 0.47 -3.89
CA GLY A 244 -25.88 -0.01 -3.57
C GLY A 244 -26.09 -1.49 -3.92
N ASP A 245 -25.67 -1.89 -5.12
CA ASP A 245 -25.75 -3.28 -5.58
C ASP A 245 -24.95 -4.29 -4.70
N CYS A 246 -23.99 -3.81 -3.90
CA CYS A 246 -23.24 -4.63 -2.93
C CYS A 246 -23.76 -4.50 -1.49
N GLN A 247 -24.56 -3.46 -1.20
CA GLN A 247 -25.06 -3.14 0.15
C GLN A 247 -26.35 -3.90 0.49
N ASP A 248 -27.01 -4.50 -0.51
CA ASP A 248 -28.29 -5.21 -0.38
C ASP A 248 -28.15 -6.71 0.00
N ASP A 249 -26.96 -7.19 0.37
CA ASP A 249 -26.77 -8.56 0.88
C ASP A 249 -26.87 -8.59 2.42
N ASP A 250 -28.01 -9.07 2.93
CA ASP A 250 -28.31 -9.26 4.36
C ASP A 250 -27.26 -10.10 5.12
N ARG A 251 -26.35 -10.79 4.41
CA ARG A 251 -25.32 -11.63 5.02
C ARG A 251 -24.03 -10.88 5.35
N THR A 252 -23.80 -9.66 4.84
CA THR A 252 -22.53 -8.95 5.09
C THR A 252 -22.71 -7.41 5.04
N PRO A 253 -22.68 -6.71 6.19
CA PRO A 253 -22.93 -5.26 6.25
C PRO A 253 -21.74 -4.43 5.75
N CYS A 254 -21.54 -4.33 4.44
CA CYS A 254 -20.56 -3.42 3.86
C CYS A 254 -21.12 -1.99 3.85
N ARG A 255 -20.42 -1.02 4.46
CA ARG A 255 -20.85 0.40 4.39
C ARG A 255 -20.66 1.03 3.02
N GLY A 256 -19.82 0.47 2.14
CA GLY A 256 -19.48 1.04 0.83
C GLY A 256 -18.19 1.88 0.84
N ALA A 257 -17.93 2.57 -0.26
CA ALA A 257 -16.71 3.36 -0.45
C ALA A 257 -16.73 4.65 0.42
N PRO A 258 -15.77 4.86 1.33
CA PRO A 258 -15.78 6.02 2.24
C PRO A 258 -15.59 7.34 1.49
N ALA A 259 -16.39 8.34 1.81
CA ALA A 259 -16.42 9.61 1.10
C ALA A 259 -15.11 10.40 1.26
N GLY A 260 -14.51 10.40 2.45
CA GLY A 260 -13.21 11.06 2.67
C GLY A 260 -12.10 10.42 1.84
N TYR A 261 -12.11 9.08 1.75
CA TYR A 261 -11.14 8.35 0.93
C TYR A 261 -11.29 8.69 -0.55
N VAL A 262 -12.51 8.61 -1.09
CA VAL A 262 -12.79 8.88 -2.50
C VAL A 262 -12.50 10.33 -2.86
N ALA A 263 -12.85 11.28 -1.99
CA ALA A 263 -12.53 12.69 -2.18
C ALA A 263 -11.01 12.93 -2.27
N ARG A 264 -10.20 12.16 -1.52
CA ARG A 264 -8.75 12.33 -1.49
C ARG A 264 -8.01 11.59 -2.60
N PHE A 265 -8.39 10.34 -2.86
CA PHE A 265 -7.62 9.39 -3.67
C PHE A 265 -8.32 8.95 -4.96
N GLY A 266 -9.55 9.40 -5.18
CA GLY A 266 -10.37 9.00 -6.32
C GLY A 266 -11.06 7.65 -6.11
N ARG A 267 -11.77 7.21 -7.15
CA ARG A 267 -12.56 5.97 -7.13
C ARG A 267 -11.82 4.77 -7.74
N ASP A 268 -10.66 4.99 -8.34
CA ASP A 268 -9.94 3.99 -9.13
C ASP A 268 -9.47 2.77 -8.33
N GLU A 269 -9.47 2.85 -6.99
CA GLU A 269 -9.17 1.74 -6.09
C GLU A 269 -10.39 0.96 -5.60
N PHE A 270 -11.57 1.26 -6.15
CA PHE A 270 -12.78 0.47 -5.99
C PHE A 270 -13.12 -0.22 -7.30
N PRO A 271 -13.70 -1.43 -7.26
CA PRO A 271 -14.17 -2.08 -8.48
C PRO A 271 -15.26 -1.25 -9.14
N ALA A 272 -15.26 -1.21 -10.48
CA ALA A 272 -16.29 -0.53 -11.26
C ALA A 272 -17.64 -1.27 -11.23
N GLU A 273 -17.60 -2.60 -11.09
CA GLU A 273 -18.76 -3.47 -10.99
C GLU A 273 -18.96 -3.97 -9.56
N ALA A 274 -20.21 -4.28 -9.23
CA ALA A 274 -20.58 -4.86 -7.95
C ALA A 274 -19.86 -6.20 -7.72
N ILE A 275 -19.27 -6.40 -6.53
CA ILE A 275 -18.73 -7.70 -6.15
C ILE A 275 -19.90 -8.58 -5.73
N VAL A 276 -20.36 -9.43 -6.64
CA VAL A 276 -21.36 -10.47 -6.32
C VAL A 276 -20.66 -11.61 -5.55
N PRO A 277 -21.09 -11.97 -4.32
CA PRO A 277 -20.38 -12.91 -3.44
C PRO A 277 -20.15 -14.32 -4.03
N ALA A 278 -20.97 -14.75 -4.98
CA ALA A 278 -20.97 -16.14 -5.48
C ALA A 278 -19.76 -16.49 -6.36
N THR A 279 -19.14 -15.52 -7.05
CA THR A 279 -18.02 -15.78 -7.98
C THR A 279 -16.66 -15.84 -7.29
N ARG A 280 -16.46 -15.13 -6.17
CA ARG A 280 -15.23 -15.28 -5.35
C ARG A 280 -15.16 -16.61 -4.62
N LEU A 281 -16.28 -17.12 -4.11
CA LEU A 281 -16.35 -18.39 -3.36
C LEU A 281 -15.81 -19.60 -4.13
N ARG A 282 -15.89 -19.62 -5.47
CA ARG A 282 -15.30 -20.69 -6.30
C ARG A 282 -13.85 -20.41 -6.69
N ALA A 283 -13.51 -19.17 -7.02
CA ALA A 283 -12.17 -18.79 -7.46
C ALA A 283 -11.14 -18.75 -6.32
N VAL A 284 -11.56 -18.34 -5.12
CA VAL A 284 -10.72 -18.29 -3.91
C VAL A 284 -10.58 -19.68 -3.31
N LYS A 285 -11.63 -20.50 -3.26
CA LYS A 285 -11.54 -21.88 -2.74
C LYS A 285 -10.64 -22.77 -3.62
N ALA A 286 -10.73 -22.63 -4.94
CA ALA A 286 -9.79 -23.25 -5.88
C ALA A 286 -8.35 -22.71 -5.75
N ARG A 287 -8.17 -21.44 -5.34
CA ARG A 287 -6.86 -20.85 -5.05
C ARG A 287 -6.33 -21.19 -3.66
N ALA A 288 -7.17 -21.47 -2.66
CA ALA A 288 -6.76 -21.75 -1.28
C ALA A 288 -6.52 -23.25 -1.05
N GLU A 289 -7.26 -24.12 -1.73
CA GLU A 289 -7.03 -25.58 -1.71
C GLU A 289 -5.83 -26.01 -2.57
N GLY A 290 -5.34 -25.10 -3.43
CA GLY A 290 -4.13 -25.28 -4.25
C GLY A 290 -3.09 -24.16 -4.09
N ALA A 291 -3.28 -23.21 -3.17
CA ALA A 291 -2.23 -22.24 -2.84
C ALA A 291 -1.14 -23.07 -2.19
N PRO A 292 0.05 -23.15 -2.79
CA PRO A 292 1.18 -23.64 -2.03
C PRO A 292 1.26 -22.75 -0.77
N ALA A 293 2.02 -23.19 0.25
CA ALA A 293 2.65 -22.22 1.13
C ALA A 293 3.22 -21.06 0.27
N ILE A 294 3.65 -19.95 0.85
CA ILE A 294 4.74 -19.25 0.17
C ILE A 294 5.94 -20.22 0.21
N VAL A 295 5.90 -21.26 -0.64
CA VAL A 295 7.03 -22.03 -1.09
C VAL A 295 7.92 -20.92 -1.57
N ALA A 296 9.10 -20.83 -0.97
CA ALA A 296 10.18 -20.01 -1.45
C ALA A 296 10.37 -20.36 -2.93
N ARG A 297 9.60 -19.73 -3.81
CA ARG A 297 9.90 -19.65 -5.22
C ARG A 297 11.29 -19.01 -5.25
N PRO A 298 12.19 -19.48 -6.12
CA PRO A 298 13.51 -18.89 -6.22
C PRO A 298 13.33 -17.38 -6.30
N ARG A 299 14.04 -16.65 -5.42
CA ARG A 299 14.02 -15.18 -5.39
C ARG A 299 14.19 -14.72 -6.83
N ALA A 300 13.16 -14.14 -7.41
CA ALA A 300 13.35 -13.44 -8.67
C ALA A 300 14.30 -12.31 -8.35
N GLU A 301 15.56 -12.42 -8.82
CA GLU A 301 16.57 -11.38 -8.60
C GLU A 301 16.07 -10.03 -9.13
N ALA A 302 15.30 -10.08 -10.22
CA ALA A 302 14.58 -8.95 -10.80
C ALA A 302 13.11 -9.28 -11.14
N LEU A 303 12.20 -8.37 -10.83
CA LEU A 303 10.80 -8.38 -11.27
C LEU A 303 10.59 -7.34 -12.39
N ARG A 304 10.02 -7.76 -13.52
CA ARG A 304 9.56 -6.82 -14.56
C ARG A 304 8.07 -6.50 -14.36
N VAL A 305 7.73 -5.23 -14.33
CA VAL A 305 6.34 -4.75 -14.24
C VAL A 305 6.04 -3.72 -15.31
N ARG A 306 4.75 -3.55 -15.56
CA ARG A 306 4.18 -2.60 -16.50
C ARG A 306 3.11 -1.82 -15.79
N PHE A 307 3.06 -0.51 -16.02
CA PHE A 307 1.95 0.32 -15.56
C PHE A 307 0.90 0.49 -16.67
N GLY A 308 1.34 0.42 -17.94
CA GLY A 308 0.52 0.83 -19.06
C GLY A 308 0.29 2.34 -19.09
N GLY A 309 -0.50 2.80 -20.06
CA GLY A 309 -0.78 4.22 -20.29
C GLY A 309 -1.49 4.43 -21.62
N PRO A 310 -1.88 5.66 -21.98
CA PRO A 310 -2.42 5.93 -23.31
C PRO A 310 -1.36 5.57 -24.36
N ALA A 311 -1.72 4.78 -25.36
CA ALA A 311 -0.81 4.37 -26.44
C ALA A 311 -0.16 5.61 -27.07
N ARG A 312 1.16 5.71 -27.00
CA ARG A 312 1.94 6.84 -27.56
C ARG A 312 2.85 6.47 -28.71
N VAL A 313 2.99 5.19 -29.06
CA VAL A 313 3.79 4.77 -30.21
C VAL A 313 2.82 4.39 -31.33
N ALA A 314 2.96 5.00 -32.50
CA ALA A 314 2.09 4.75 -33.65
C ALA A 314 2.50 3.51 -34.46
N CYS A 315 3.77 3.08 -34.33
CA CYS A 315 4.30 1.94 -35.06
C CYS A 315 3.79 0.59 -34.51
N PRO A 316 3.16 -0.27 -35.34
CA PRO A 316 2.58 -1.55 -34.90
C PRO A 316 3.59 -2.60 -34.44
N ILE A 317 4.88 -2.42 -34.77
CA ILE A 317 5.98 -3.33 -34.40
C ILE A 317 6.72 -2.82 -33.16
N CYS A 318 6.97 -1.50 -33.09
CA CYS A 318 7.73 -0.89 -32.01
C CYS A 318 6.89 -0.50 -30.80
N GLY A 319 5.61 -0.22 -31.01
CA GLY A 319 4.69 -0.15 -29.89
C GLY A 319 4.58 -1.55 -29.30
N ASP A 320 4.60 -1.66 -27.97
CA ASP A 320 4.26 -2.88 -27.24
C ASP A 320 2.75 -3.23 -27.44
N HIS A 321 2.24 -3.19 -28.68
CA HIS A 321 0.83 -3.28 -29.06
C HIS A 321 0.25 -4.69 -28.86
N ASP A 322 1.06 -5.74 -28.95
CA ASP A 322 0.66 -7.13 -28.66
C ASP A 322 0.34 -7.37 -27.17
N LEU A 323 0.55 -6.36 -26.32
CA LEU A 323 0.31 -6.41 -24.87
C LEU A 323 -0.62 -5.28 -24.40
N ALA A 324 -1.25 -4.56 -25.34
CA ALA A 324 -2.21 -3.51 -25.05
C ALA A 324 -3.44 -4.10 -24.38
N LEU A 325 -3.51 -3.97 -23.05
CA LEU A 325 -4.80 -4.05 -22.38
C LEU A 325 -5.71 -3.01 -23.05
N PRO A 326 -6.97 -3.36 -23.41
CA PRO A 326 -7.88 -2.44 -24.10
C PRO A 326 -8.14 -1.14 -23.31
N HIS A 327 -7.79 -1.13 -22.01
CA HIS A 327 -7.80 0.02 -21.11
C HIS A 327 -6.55 -0.03 -20.20
N PRO A 328 -6.02 1.11 -19.73
CA PRO A 328 -4.97 1.11 -18.70
C PRO A 328 -5.41 0.25 -17.51
N GLU A 329 -4.51 -0.60 -17.02
CA GLU A 329 -4.78 -1.45 -15.86
C GLU A 329 -5.16 -0.58 -14.65
N PRO A 330 -6.19 -0.91 -13.86
CA PRO A 330 -6.52 -0.14 -12.66
C PRO A 330 -5.31 -0.05 -11.74
N THR A 331 -4.98 1.16 -11.27
CA THR A 331 -3.80 1.39 -10.41
C THR A 331 -3.79 0.49 -9.16
N ARG A 332 -4.97 0.10 -8.67
CA ARG A 332 -5.13 -0.91 -7.62
C ARG A 332 -4.48 -2.24 -7.94
N ALA A 333 -4.73 -2.81 -9.12
CA ALA A 333 -4.21 -4.11 -9.50
C ALA A 333 -2.68 -4.09 -9.61
N ILE A 334 -2.14 -2.98 -10.15
CA ILE A 334 -0.69 -2.76 -10.22
C ILE A 334 -0.08 -2.70 -8.83
N ARG A 335 -0.65 -1.90 -7.91
CA ARG A 335 -0.21 -1.82 -6.50
C ARG A 335 -0.23 -3.16 -5.78
N GLN A 336 -1.30 -3.92 -5.94
CA GLN A 336 -1.41 -5.26 -5.35
C GLN A 336 -0.30 -6.18 -5.85
N ARG A 337 -0.01 -6.16 -7.16
CA ARG A 337 1.06 -6.95 -7.77
C ARG A 337 2.43 -6.55 -7.23
N LEU A 338 2.69 -5.24 -7.09
CA LEU A 338 3.95 -4.73 -6.52
C LEU A 338 4.16 -5.23 -5.09
N VAL A 339 3.17 -5.08 -4.20
CA VAL A 339 3.30 -5.50 -2.80
C VAL A 339 3.46 -7.03 -2.68
N ARG A 340 2.68 -7.81 -3.44
CA ARG A 340 2.82 -9.28 -3.46
C ARG A 340 4.21 -9.73 -3.92
N ALA A 341 4.82 -9.01 -4.87
CA ALA A 341 6.17 -9.31 -5.31
C ALA A 341 7.23 -8.88 -4.29
N ALA A 342 7.02 -7.75 -3.60
CA ALA A 342 7.87 -7.33 -2.49
C ALA A 342 7.86 -8.36 -1.34
N HIS A 343 6.69 -8.93 -1.00
CA HIS A 343 6.59 -10.04 -0.03
C HIS A 343 7.36 -11.29 -0.45
N GLN A 344 7.55 -11.52 -1.75
CA GLN A 344 8.36 -12.62 -2.28
C GLN A 344 9.87 -12.33 -2.26
N GLY A 345 10.27 -11.11 -1.85
CA GLY A 345 11.66 -10.73 -1.65
C GLY A 345 12.42 -10.43 -2.95
N ALA A 346 11.75 -9.90 -3.97
CA ALA A 346 12.44 -9.42 -5.18
C ALA A 346 13.36 -8.24 -4.83
N GLY A 347 14.64 -8.34 -5.21
CA GLY A 347 15.67 -7.33 -4.90
C GLY A 347 15.65 -6.15 -5.87
N ARG A 348 15.37 -6.41 -7.15
CA ARG A 348 15.28 -5.38 -8.18
C ARG A 348 13.89 -5.36 -8.81
N LEU A 349 13.34 -4.16 -9.00
CA LEU A 349 12.15 -3.93 -9.80
C LEU A 349 12.54 -3.20 -11.08
N ARG A 350 12.03 -3.66 -12.22
CA ARG A 350 12.14 -2.95 -13.49
C ARG A 350 10.77 -2.62 -14.05
N VAL A 351 10.47 -1.33 -14.13
CA VAL A 351 9.28 -0.80 -14.82
C VAL A 351 9.64 -0.67 -16.30
N ALA A 352 9.09 -1.55 -17.14
CA ALA A 352 9.50 -1.64 -18.54
C ALA A 352 8.31 -1.82 -19.50
N ASP A 353 7.89 -0.70 -20.07
CA ASP A 353 7.08 -0.60 -21.29
C ASP A 353 7.13 0.84 -21.84
N GLY A 354 6.70 1.02 -23.09
CA GLY A 354 6.65 2.34 -23.73
C GLY A 354 5.59 3.32 -23.18
N LEU A 355 4.79 2.94 -22.18
CA LEU A 355 3.59 3.70 -21.77
C LEU A 355 3.60 4.11 -20.29
N SER A 356 4.47 3.51 -19.47
CA SER A 356 4.45 3.61 -18.01
C SER A 356 4.80 4.99 -17.52
N LEU A 357 5.79 5.65 -18.12
CA LEU A 357 6.17 7.03 -17.77
C LEU A 357 5.14 8.06 -18.24
N SER A 358 4.27 7.65 -19.16
CA SER A 358 3.15 8.45 -19.67
C SER A 358 1.86 8.24 -18.88
N HIS A 359 1.84 7.32 -17.92
CA HIS A 359 0.70 7.10 -17.04
C HIS A 359 0.45 8.34 -16.17
N PRO A 360 -0.80 8.83 -16.01
CA PRO A 360 -1.08 10.01 -15.19
C PRO A 360 -0.62 9.90 -13.73
N ALA A 361 -0.56 8.67 -13.19
CA ALA A 361 -0.09 8.38 -11.84
C ALA A 361 1.36 7.86 -11.78
N ALA A 362 2.16 7.98 -12.85
CA ALA A 362 3.50 7.39 -12.95
C ALA A 362 4.43 7.82 -11.80
N GLY A 363 4.53 9.12 -11.51
CA GLY A 363 5.38 9.64 -10.42
C GLY A 363 4.99 9.05 -9.06
N ALA A 364 3.69 9.03 -8.75
CA ALA A 364 3.18 8.44 -7.51
C ALA A 364 3.47 6.94 -7.41
N MET A 365 3.29 6.19 -8.50
CA MET A 365 3.54 4.74 -8.53
C MET A 365 5.03 4.39 -8.49
N LEU A 366 5.90 5.16 -9.14
CA LEU A 366 7.35 4.99 -9.04
C LEU A 366 7.83 5.27 -7.61
N ARG A 367 7.29 6.30 -6.96
CA ARG A 367 7.56 6.55 -5.53
C ARG A 367 7.10 5.38 -4.65
N GLU A 368 5.97 4.75 -4.94
CA GLU A 368 5.53 3.54 -4.25
C GLU A 368 6.49 2.37 -4.50
N CYS A 369 7.04 2.23 -5.71
CA CYS A 369 8.05 1.23 -6.02
C CYS A 369 9.33 1.43 -5.20
N LEU A 370 9.81 2.67 -5.07
CA LEU A 370 11.00 3.01 -4.27
C LEU A 370 10.83 2.70 -2.77
N LEU A 371 9.59 2.69 -2.27
CA LEU A 371 9.29 2.28 -0.89
C LEU A 371 9.25 0.76 -0.71
N LEU A 372 9.06 0.00 -1.80
CA LEU A 372 8.87 -1.44 -1.76
C LEU A 372 10.12 -2.23 -2.17
N PHE A 373 10.98 -1.65 -3.00
CA PHE A 373 12.13 -2.33 -3.59
C PHE A 373 13.40 -1.50 -3.40
N PRO A 374 14.54 -2.15 -3.07
CA PRO A 374 15.80 -1.45 -2.87
C PRO A 374 16.44 -0.98 -4.18
N GLU A 375 16.20 -1.68 -5.30
CA GLU A 375 16.63 -1.26 -6.63
C GLU A 375 15.41 -1.09 -7.54
N VAL A 376 15.27 0.07 -8.17
CA VAL A 376 14.19 0.38 -9.12
C VAL A 376 14.77 0.99 -10.38
N GLU A 377 14.61 0.28 -11.49
CA GLU A 377 14.99 0.72 -12.82
C GLU A 377 13.74 1.03 -13.65
N VAL A 378 13.84 2.04 -14.51
CA VAL A 378 12.79 2.38 -15.47
C VAL A 378 13.35 2.32 -16.88
N ALA A 379 12.65 1.65 -17.78
CA ALA A 379 13.01 1.61 -19.20
C ALA A 379 11.79 1.80 -20.09
N GLY A 380 11.82 2.76 -21.02
CA GLY A 380 10.67 3.02 -21.88
C GLY A 380 10.71 4.37 -22.60
N GLU A 381 9.60 4.74 -23.20
CA GLU A 381 9.41 6.07 -23.79
C GLU A 381 9.28 7.09 -22.64
N ALA A 382 10.11 8.13 -22.64
CA ALA A 382 10.31 8.98 -21.46
C ALA A 382 9.79 10.41 -21.59
N SER A 383 9.12 10.75 -22.69
CA SER A 383 8.58 12.10 -22.89
C SER A 383 7.51 12.50 -21.87
N GLY A 384 6.89 11.54 -21.18
CA GLY A 384 6.00 11.80 -20.03
C GLY A 384 6.69 12.53 -18.86
N LEU A 385 8.01 12.35 -18.69
CA LEU A 385 8.81 13.04 -17.67
C LEU A 385 8.79 14.56 -17.88
N ALA A 386 8.71 15.02 -19.13
CA ALA A 386 8.68 16.45 -19.47
C ALA A 386 7.48 17.18 -18.88
N THR A 387 6.40 16.45 -18.59
CA THR A 387 5.15 17.01 -18.05
C THR A 387 4.98 16.78 -16.55
N MET A 388 5.91 16.06 -15.91
CA MET A 388 5.84 15.85 -14.46
C MET A 388 6.18 17.13 -13.69
N GLU A 389 5.52 17.32 -12.56
CA GLU A 389 5.81 18.41 -11.63
C GLU A 389 7.21 18.24 -11.03
N ALA A 390 7.88 19.35 -10.71
CA ALA A 390 9.23 19.32 -10.16
C ALA A 390 9.32 18.55 -8.83
N ALA A 391 8.28 18.65 -8.00
CA ALA A 391 8.20 17.90 -6.74
C ALA A 391 8.10 16.38 -6.97
N ASP A 392 7.37 15.95 -8.00
CA ASP A 392 7.26 14.53 -8.34
C ASP A 392 8.59 13.98 -8.86
N LEU A 393 9.30 14.74 -9.70
CA LEU A 393 10.65 14.36 -10.16
C LEU A 393 11.64 14.24 -8.99
N TYR A 394 11.62 15.19 -8.05
CA TYR A 394 12.47 15.13 -6.85
C TYR A 394 12.24 13.86 -6.03
N HIS A 395 10.99 13.40 -5.93
CA HIS A 395 10.67 12.16 -5.23
C HIS A 395 11.15 10.87 -5.93
N LEU A 396 11.75 10.99 -7.12
CA LEU A 396 12.34 9.88 -7.86
C LEU A 396 13.86 9.75 -7.66
N GLU A 397 14.46 10.48 -6.72
CA GLU A 397 15.91 10.44 -6.43
C GLU A 397 16.45 9.04 -6.10
N GLY A 398 15.60 8.14 -5.61
CA GLY A 398 15.97 6.76 -5.29
C GLY A 398 16.04 5.83 -6.50
N LEU A 399 15.68 6.28 -7.71
CA LEU A 399 15.75 5.43 -8.91
C LEU A 399 17.20 5.04 -9.19
N THR A 400 17.43 3.75 -9.39
CA THR A 400 18.76 3.22 -9.72
C THR A 400 19.22 3.71 -11.09
N ARG A 401 18.29 3.75 -12.05
CA ARG A 401 18.55 4.14 -13.44
C ARG A 401 17.27 4.41 -14.23
N VAL A 402 17.33 5.34 -15.18
CA VAL A 402 16.31 5.53 -16.21
C VAL A 402 16.92 5.38 -17.60
N ASP A 403 16.44 4.42 -18.39
CA ASP A 403 16.83 4.23 -19.79
C ASP A 403 15.68 4.62 -20.72
N ALA A 404 15.86 5.64 -21.57
CA ALA A 404 14.83 6.10 -22.49
C ALA A 404 14.98 5.49 -23.90
N ALA A 405 13.85 5.10 -24.47
CA ALA A 405 13.74 4.62 -25.84
C ALA A 405 13.77 5.79 -26.82
N LEU A 406 14.61 5.69 -27.85
CA LEU A 406 14.56 6.52 -29.05
C LEU A 406 14.09 5.69 -30.24
N TYR A 407 13.12 6.21 -30.98
CA TYR A 407 12.55 5.56 -32.16
C TYR A 407 13.06 6.14 -33.49
N GLY A 408 13.81 7.24 -33.43
CA GLY A 408 14.55 7.83 -34.54
C GLY A 408 15.74 8.62 -34.01
N PRO A 409 16.79 8.83 -34.84
CA PRO A 409 17.99 9.57 -34.45
C PRO A 409 17.78 11.10 -34.37
N ASP A 410 16.67 11.62 -34.86
CA ASP A 410 16.32 13.04 -34.87
C ASP A 410 14.84 13.26 -34.54
N ALA A 411 14.47 14.51 -34.28
CA ALA A 411 13.10 14.87 -33.93
C ALA A 411 12.09 14.45 -34.99
N ALA A 412 12.40 14.64 -36.29
CA ALA A 412 11.46 14.32 -37.37
C ALA A 412 11.13 12.83 -37.42
N SER A 413 12.14 11.98 -37.38
CA SER A 413 12.00 10.52 -37.43
C SER A 413 11.42 9.95 -36.14
N HIS A 414 11.86 10.42 -34.97
CA HIS A 414 11.33 10.00 -33.68
C HIS A 414 9.86 10.39 -33.52
N ASP A 415 9.52 11.65 -33.77
CA ASP A 415 8.16 12.17 -33.60
C ASP A 415 7.19 11.54 -34.59
N ALA A 416 7.62 11.26 -35.82
CA ALA A 416 6.82 10.52 -36.79
C ALA A 416 6.54 9.08 -36.32
N HIS A 417 7.52 8.43 -35.69
CA HIS A 417 7.40 7.06 -35.19
C HIS A 417 6.50 6.96 -33.95
N VAL A 418 6.64 7.92 -33.03
CA VAL A 418 5.77 8.10 -31.87
C VAL A 418 4.36 8.53 -32.34
N GLY A 419 4.27 9.34 -33.40
CA GLY A 419 3.03 9.95 -33.86
C GLY A 419 2.65 11.20 -33.06
N ARG A 420 3.65 11.89 -32.50
CA ARG A 420 3.47 13.12 -31.70
C ARG A 420 4.63 14.08 -31.92
N GLU A 421 4.31 15.25 -32.45
CA GLU A 421 5.26 16.36 -32.58
C GLU A 421 5.78 16.82 -31.21
N GLY A 422 7.09 17.03 -31.11
CA GLY A 422 7.80 17.44 -29.91
C GLY A 422 8.09 16.31 -28.91
N ALA A 423 7.88 15.04 -29.26
CA ALA A 423 8.14 13.91 -28.37
C ALA A 423 9.64 13.68 -28.12
N PHE A 424 10.48 13.89 -29.13
CA PHE A 424 11.93 13.84 -29.03
C PHE A 424 12.45 14.90 -28.04
N GLU A 425 12.08 16.15 -28.26
CA GLU A 425 12.45 17.27 -27.36
C GLU A 425 11.92 17.06 -25.94
N ALA A 426 10.68 16.59 -25.79
CA ALA A 426 10.12 16.27 -24.50
C ALA A 426 10.89 15.13 -23.79
N THR A 427 11.32 14.10 -24.52
CA THR A 427 12.15 13.03 -23.95
C THR A 427 13.45 13.59 -23.39
N HIS A 428 14.20 14.35 -24.20
CA HIS A 428 15.46 14.96 -23.76
C HIS A 428 15.28 15.94 -22.60
N SER A 429 14.29 16.84 -22.71
CA SER A 429 13.98 17.82 -21.65
C SER A 429 13.55 17.14 -20.34
N GLY A 430 12.68 16.13 -20.41
CA GLY A 430 12.23 15.38 -19.24
C GLY A 430 13.35 14.64 -18.53
N LEU A 431 14.25 14.02 -19.29
CA LEU A 431 15.45 13.36 -18.77
C LEU A 431 16.40 14.37 -18.12
N ALA A 432 16.70 15.49 -18.80
CA ALA A 432 17.54 16.54 -18.26
C ALA A 432 16.99 17.09 -16.93
N ARG A 433 15.68 17.37 -16.87
CA ARG A 433 14.99 17.83 -15.65
C ARG A 433 15.08 16.80 -14.52
N LEU A 434 14.90 15.51 -14.81
CA LEU A 434 15.05 14.46 -13.82
C LEU A 434 16.48 14.41 -13.29
N HIS A 435 17.47 14.37 -14.17
CA HIS A 435 18.89 14.30 -13.78
C HIS A 435 19.32 15.52 -12.98
N GLU A 436 18.92 16.73 -13.40
CA GLU A 436 19.22 17.96 -12.68
C GLU A 436 18.59 17.97 -11.28
N ALA A 437 17.35 17.49 -11.15
CA ALA A 437 16.64 17.48 -9.87
C ALA A 437 17.16 16.40 -8.89
N THR A 438 17.74 15.31 -9.39
CA THR A 438 17.95 14.10 -8.58
C THR A 438 19.35 13.47 -8.68
N GLY A 439 20.10 13.76 -9.74
CA GLY A 439 21.34 13.06 -10.08
C GLY A 439 21.16 11.63 -10.60
N VAL A 440 19.93 11.16 -10.80
CA VAL A 440 19.64 9.79 -11.27
C VAL A 440 20.39 9.51 -12.58
N PRO A 441 21.07 8.35 -12.72
CA PRO A 441 21.74 7.98 -13.96
C PRO A 441 20.75 7.79 -15.11
N ILE A 442 21.07 8.38 -16.26
CA ILE A 442 20.26 8.31 -17.47
C ILE A 442 21.00 7.60 -18.58
N GLY A 443 20.28 6.74 -19.31
CA GLY A 443 20.73 6.15 -20.56
C GLY A 443 19.73 6.33 -21.69
N LEU A 444 20.22 6.20 -22.92
CA LEU A 444 19.41 6.17 -24.13
C LEU A 444 19.62 4.82 -24.83
N TYR A 445 18.58 4.29 -25.44
CA TYR A 445 18.70 3.13 -26.34
C TYR A 445 17.82 3.30 -27.56
N ALA A 446 18.34 2.88 -28.70
CA ALA A 446 17.63 2.88 -29.96
C ALA A 446 16.72 1.66 -30.07
N VAL A 447 15.44 1.89 -30.38
CA VAL A 447 14.51 0.83 -30.76
C VAL A 447 14.52 0.73 -32.27
N VAL A 448 14.92 -0.43 -32.79
CA VAL A 448 15.10 -0.66 -34.23
C VAL A 448 14.42 -1.94 -34.68
N HIS A 449 13.82 -1.91 -35.87
CA HIS A 449 13.25 -3.10 -36.53
C HIS A 449 13.86 -3.38 -37.91
N ASP A 450 14.73 -2.51 -38.42
CA ASP A 450 15.46 -2.68 -39.67
C ASP A 450 16.90 -2.12 -39.58
N ALA A 451 17.73 -2.52 -40.55
CA ALA A 451 19.13 -2.15 -40.60
C ALA A 451 19.36 -0.67 -40.97
N GLU A 452 18.47 -0.06 -41.75
CA GLU A 452 18.59 1.34 -42.18
C GLU A 452 18.49 2.28 -40.98
N THR A 453 17.52 2.04 -40.10
CA THR A 453 17.32 2.77 -38.86
C THR A 453 18.51 2.58 -37.92
N ALA A 454 19.03 1.34 -37.80
CA ALA A 454 20.21 1.06 -36.98
C ALA A 454 21.44 1.83 -37.47
N ASP A 455 21.66 1.91 -38.78
CA ASP A 455 22.76 2.66 -39.39
C ASP A 455 22.62 4.17 -39.18
N ALA A 456 21.40 4.70 -39.25
CA ALA A 456 21.11 6.10 -38.99
C ALA A 456 21.44 6.48 -37.53
N PHE A 457 21.05 5.64 -36.57
CA PHE A 457 21.44 5.80 -35.16
C PHE A 457 22.96 5.75 -34.96
N ARG A 458 23.66 4.79 -35.58
CA ARG A 458 25.13 4.71 -35.48
C ARG A 458 25.81 6.00 -35.97
N ARG A 459 25.35 6.57 -37.08
CA ARG A 459 25.86 7.85 -37.58
C ARG A 459 25.60 8.98 -36.60
N ALA A 460 24.38 9.08 -36.07
CA ALA A 460 24.02 10.14 -35.13
C ALA A 460 24.89 10.13 -33.85
N TRP A 461 25.18 8.96 -33.27
CA TRP A 461 26.12 8.85 -32.15
C TRP A 461 27.57 9.16 -32.56
N ALA A 462 28.02 8.69 -33.72
CA ALA A 462 29.37 8.97 -34.22
C ALA A 462 29.61 10.47 -34.48
N GLU A 463 28.56 11.18 -34.87
CA GLU A 463 28.55 12.63 -35.14
C GLU A 463 28.32 13.47 -33.87
N GLY A 464 28.05 12.83 -32.71
CA GLY A 464 27.79 13.51 -31.44
C GLY A 464 26.42 14.18 -31.36
N LEU A 465 25.46 13.76 -32.20
CA LEU A 465 24.08 14.24 -32.17
C LEU A 465 23.24 13.57 -31.07
N LEU A 466 23.70 12.42 -30.57
CA LEU A 466 23.09 11.70 -29.46
C LEU A 466 24.10 11.51 -28.33
N ASP A 467 23.63 11.70 -27.10
CA ASP A 467 24.45 11.56 -25.91
C ASP A 467 24.73 10.09 -25.59
N GLY A 468 25.85 9.84 -24.91
CA GLY A 468 26.23 8.54 -24.35
C GLY A 468 26.77 7.53 -25.38
N THR A 469 26.78 6.25 -24.99
CA THR A 469 27.25 5.14 -25.82
C THR A 469 26.07 4.45 -26.52
N PRO A 470 26.20 4.06 -27.80
CA PRO A 470 25.13 3.36 -28.53
C PRO A 470 24.67 2.07 -27.83
N ARG A 471 23.34 1.90 -27.70
CA ARG A 471 22.70 0.66 -27.26
C ARG A 471 21.47 0.39 -28.11
N PHE A 472 21.30 -0.85 -28.56
CA PHE A 472 20.23 -1.21 -29.49
C PHE A 472 19.30 -2.28 -28.92
N ARG A 473 17.99 -2.05 -29.03
CA ARG A 473 16.94 -3.04 -28.82
C ARG A 473 16.37 -3.48 -30.16
N TRP A 474 16.53 -4.75 -30.50
CA TRP A 474 15.98 -5.32 -31.73
C TRP A 474 14.65 -6.03 -31.47
N LEU A 475 13.59 -5.67 -32.22
CA LEU A 475 12.23 -6.18 -32.00
C LEU A 475 11.75 -7.26 -32.98
N ALA A 476 12.42 -7.47 -34.10
CA ALA A 476 11.99 -8.52 -35.04
C ALA A 476 12.33 -9.91 -34.48
N GLY A 477 11.32 -10.77 -34.34
CA GLY A 477 11.50 -12.17 -33.99
C GLY A 477 12.45 -12.86 -34.97
N ARG A 478 13.37 -13.68 -34.45
CA ARG A 478 14.23 -14.54 -35.28
C ARG A 478 13.37 -15.33 -36.26
N PRO A 479 13.56 -15.22 -37.58
CA PRO A 479 13.01 -16.21 -38.51
C PRO A 479 13.59 -17.57 -38.14
N ALA A 480 12.76 -18.58 -37.95
CA ALA A 480 13.23 -19.93 -37.67
C ALA A 480 14.02 -20.46 -38.88
N GLY A 481 15.33 -20.68 -38.71
CA GLY A 481 16.16 -21.40 -39.68
C GLY A 481 17.26 -20.61 -40.40
N GLU A 482 17.49 -19.33 -40.10
CA GLU A 482 18.64 -18.60 -40.68
C GLU A 482 19.92 -18.74 -39.84
N PRO A 483 21.11 -18.84 -40.48
CA PRO A 483 22.38 -18.95 -39.78
C PRO A 483 22.67 -17.67 -38.98
N ARG A 484 23.45 -17.80 -37.89
CA ARG A 484 23.98 -16.67 -37.10
C ARG A 484 24.70 -15.70 -38.04
N VAL A 485 24.07 -14.60 -38.38
CA VAL A 485 24.80 -13.39 -38.81
C VAL A 485 25.49 -12.86 -37.56
N GLU A 486 26.80 -12.60 -37.63
CA GLU A 486 27.50 -11.91 -36.55
C GLU A 486 26.86 -10.53 -36.37
N HIS A 487 26.13 -10.34 -35.26
CA HIS A 487 25.55 -9.05 -34.93
C HIS A 487 26.65 -8.15 -34.31
N PRO A 488 26.63 -6.84 -34.60
CA PRO A 488 27.57 -5.89 -33.98
C PRO A 488 27.50 -5.96 -32.45
N ALA A 489 28.61 -5.66 -31.77
CA ALA A 489 28.64 -5.52 -30.31
C ALA A 489 27.55 -4.54 -29.83
N GLY A 490 26.78 -4.92 -28.80
CA GLY A 490 25.74 -4.06 -28.19
C GLY A 490 24.31 -4.19 -28.76
N VAL A 491 24.04 -5.21 -29.58
CA VAL A 491 22.68 -5.57 -30.02
C VAL A 491 22.07 -6.60 -29.05
N PHE A 492 20.93 -6.25 -28.45
CA PHE A 492 20.21 -7.12 -27.52
C PHE A 492 18.81 -7.45 -28.07
N PHE A 493 18.42 -8.72 -27.97
CA PHE A 493 17.12 -9.19 -28.45
C PHE A 493 16.06 -9.06 -27.36
N GLY A 494 14.90 -8.47 -27.69
CA GLY A 494 13.61 -8.56 -26.97
C GLY A 494 13.62 -8.50 -25.44
N ASP A 495 14.07 -9.58 -24.80
CA ASP A 495 14.10 -9.81 -23.35
C ASP A 495 15.51 -9.72 -22.70
N ASP A 496 16.58 -9.73 -23.50
CA ASP A 496 18.00 -9.83 -23.07
C ASP A 496 18.67 -8.50 -22.72
N LEU A 497 17.95 -7.37 -22.76
CA LEU A 497 18.53 -6.10 -22.31
C LEU A 497 18.76 -6.14 -20.81
N ASP A 498 19.95 -6.54 -20.36
CA ASP A 498 20.52 -6.10 -19.10
C ASP A 498 21.38 -4.85 -19.36
N PRO A 499 20.83 -3.64 -19.19
CA PRO A 499 21.59 -2.41 -19.36
C PRO A 499 22.69 -2.24 -18.29
N SER A 500 22.83 -3.14 -17.33
CA SER A 500 23.92 -3.15 -16.35
C SER A 500 25.17 -3.95 -16.77
N ALA A 501 25.13 -4.69 -17.89
CA ALA A 501 26.31 -5.40 -18.39
C ALA A 501 27.39 -4.39 -18.86
N PRO A 502 28.60 -4.38 -18.26
CA PRO A 502 29.72 -3.60 -18.78
C PRO A 502 30.08 -4.09 -20.19
N PRO A 503 30.64 -3.24 -21.07
CA PRO A 503 31.17 -3.71 -22.35
C PRO A 503 32.15 -4.86 -22.08
N SER A 504 31.96 -6.02 -22.71
CA SER A 504 32.92 -7.12 -22.61
C SER A 504 34.27 -6.63 -23.13
N GLY A 505 35.21 -6.46 -22.21
CA GLY A 505 36.44 -5.68 -22.39
C GLY A 505 37.55 -6.35 -23.20
N SER A 506 37.27 -6.84 -24.41
CA SER A 506 38.33 -7.35 -25.31
C SER A 506 38.62 -6.49 -26.55
N ASP A 507 37.74 -5.55 -26.94
CA ASP A 507 37.89 -4.88 -28.26
C ASP A 507 38.34 -3.42 -28.20
N LEU A 508 38.57 -2.85 -27.01
CA LEU A 508 38.99 -1.44 -26.89
C LEU A 508 40.49 -1.22 -27.12
N HIS A 509 41.33 -2.25 -26.99
CA HIS A 509 42.79 -2.09 -27.11
C HIS A 509 43.34 -2.35 -28.52
N ALA A 510 42.62 -3.10 -29.38
CA ALA A 510 43.08 -3.46 -30.72
C ALA A 510 42.72 -2.43 -31.81
N MET A 511 41.73 -1.55 -31.59
CA MET A 511 41.30 -0.57 -32.58
C MET A 511 41.96 0.81 -32.47
N LEU A 512 42.72 1.08 -31.40
CA LEU A 512 43.46 2.34 -31.24
C LEU A 512 44.85 2.33 -31.89
N GLU A 513 45.34 1.20 -32.41
CA GLU A 513 46.65 1.10 -33.09
C GLU A 513 46.57 1.15 -34.64
N ALA A 514 45.39 1.15 -35.25
CA ALA A 514 45.24 1.28 -36.72
C ALA A 514 44.89 2.71 -37.16
N ARG A 515 45.46 3.71 -36.48
CA ARG A 515 45.29 5.15 -36.79
C ARG A 515 46.60 5.82 -37.23
N ASP A 516 47.40 5.11 -38.01
CA ASP A 516 48.38 5.70 -38.94
C ASP A 516 48.52 4.75 -40.14
N GLY A 517 47.81 5.07 -41.23
CA GLY A 517 47.76 4.30 -42.48
C GLY A 517 46.55 4.63 -43.32
#